data_AF-A0A3P7TR90-F1
#
_entry.id   AF-A0A3P7TR90-F1
#
_cell.length_a   1.000
_cell.length_b   1.000
_cell.length_c   1.000
_cell.angle_alpha   90.00
_cell.angle_beta   90.00
_cell.angle_gamma   90.00
#
_symmetry.space_group_name_H-M   'P 1'
#
loop_
_entity.id
_entity.type
_entity.pdbx_description
1 polymer ?
#
loop_
_entity_poly.entity_id
_entity_poly.type
_entity_poly.pdbx_seq_one_letter_code
_entity_poly.pdbx_strand_id
1 'polypeptide(L)'
;MLIDWFAPPEAGCCVAVWLRQIGFSTFYGSIVLKIYRNLQEYRVRKAQHVSVREKDMVKYLVGMLALTITGLMAWTVGSWGDPALWRTAWPQCRMQGWHVIWHCYELLFLLYGMRLCYKARNSDWLERWQFTVAVCLEAVITLMANLIRYSIRNSGHSDTLFTISFVQLQLTVSVNIVIIIAPKFYLVSFLAPFQLL
;
A
#
# COMPACT_ATOMS: atom_id res chain seq x y z
N MET A 1 8.34 8.71 16.68
CA MET A 1 7.49 9.13 17.82
C MET A 1 6.87 7.96 18.60
N LEU A 2 6.15 7.00 18.00
CA LEU A 2 5.69 5.80 18.76
C LEU A 2 6.69 4.63 18.77
N ILE A 3 7.54 4.53 17.74
CA ILE A 3 8.54 3.45 17.62
C ILE A 3 9.71 3.66 18.60
N ASP A 4 10.03 4.92 18.93
CA ASP A 4 11.16 5.26 19.82
C ASP A 4 10.91 4.88 21.29
N TRP A 5 9.66 4.64 21.67
CA TRP A 5 9.27 4.32 23.06
C TRP A 5 9.20 2.80 23.32
N PHE A 6 9.02 1.99 22.26
CA PHE A 6 8.80 0.54 22.37
C PHE A 6 9.93 -0.32 21.81
N ALA A 7 10.84 0.23 21.00
CA ALA A 7 11.95 -0.53 20.42
C ALA A 7 13.29 -0.10 21.03
N PRO A 8 14.21 -1.04 21.34
CA PRO A 8 15.59 -0.66 21.57
C PRO A 8 16.11 0.12 20.34
N PRO A 9 16.95 1.17 20.54
CA PRO A 9 17.44 2.03 19.45
C PRO A 9 18.17 1.25 18.34
N GLU A 10 18.52 0.00 18.62
CA GLU A 10 19.22 -0.95 17.76
C GLU A 10 18.34 -1.67 16.71
N ALA A 11 17.01 -1.50 16.72
CA ALA A 11 16.11 -2.17 15.76
C ALA A 11 15.04 -1.26 15.12
N GLY A 12 15.01 0.04 15.44
CA GLY A 12 13.96 0.96 14.99
C GLY A 12 13.79 1.03 13.45
N CYS A 13 14.91 0.98 12.72
CA CYS A 13 14.92 0.95 11.26
C CYS A 13 14.29 -0.33 10.68
N CYS A 14 14.61 -1.49 11.26
CA CYS A 14 14.05 -2.77 10.84
C CYS A 14 12.53 -2.79 11.05
N VAL A 15 12.07 -2.42 12.24
CA VAL A 15 10.65 -2.37 12.59
C VAL A 15 9.88 -1.41 11.67
N ALA A 16 10.44 -0.23 11.38
CA ALA A 16 9.82 0.73 10.48
C ALA A 16 9.65 0.18 9.05
N VAL A 17 10.65 -0.52 8.50
CA VAL A 17 10.58 -1.15 7.17
C VAL A 17 9.51 -2.25 7.15
N TRP A 18 9.49 -3.09 8.18
CA TRP A 18 8.51 -4.16 8.33
C TRP A 18 7.08 -3.63 8.38
N LEU A 19 6.80 -2.69 9.29
CA LEU A 19 5.47 -2.11 9.46
C LEU A 19 4.99 -1.44 8.16
N ARG A 20 5.88 -0.71 7.48
CA ARG A 20 5.58 -0.04 6.22
C ARG A 20 5.19 -1.04 5.13
N GLN A 21 5.96 -2.12 4.96
CA GLN A 21 5.72 -3.10 3.90
C GLN A 21 4.48 -3.95 4.15
N ILE A 22 4.27 -4.38 5.40
CA ILE A 22 3.07 -5.13 5.81
C ILE A 22 1.82 -4.25 5.66
N GLY A 23 1.91 -2.98 6.08
CA GLY A 23 0.83 -2.01 5.93
C GLY A 23 0.44 -1.80 4.46
N PHE A 24 1.44 -1.57 3.60
CA PHE A 24 1.22 -1.44 2.15
C PHE A 24 0.55 -2.70 1.56
N SER A 25 1.09 -3.88 1.84
CA SER A 25 0.57 -5.15 1.32
C SER A 25 -0.86 -5.43 1.79
N THR A 26 -1.16 -5.17 3.07
CA THR A 26 -2.51 -5.38 3.62
C THR A 26 -3.50 -4.41 2.99
N PHE A 27 -3.17 -3.11 2.97
CA PHE A 27 -4.06 -2.07 2.52
C PHE A 27 -4.32 -2.15 1.00
N TYR A 28 -3.27 -2.09 0.19
CA TYR A 28 -3.43 -2.18 -1.27
C TYR A 28 -3.81 -3.57 -1.73
N GLY A 29 -3.40 -4.63 -1.01
CA GLY A 29 -3.89 -5.99 -1.21
C GLY A 29 -5.40 -6.09 -1.10
N SER A 30 -5.98 -5.47 -0.07
CA SER A 30 -7.44 -5.45 0.10
C SER A 30 -8.16 -4.70 -1.02
N ILE A 31 -7.60 -3.56 -1.48
CA ILE A 31 -8.15 -2.78 -2.59
C ILE A 31 -8.12 -3.58 -3.89
N VAL A 32 -6.97 -4.18 -4.21
CA VAL A 32 -6.79 -5.01 -5.42
C VAL A 32 -7.73 -6.21 -5.41
N LEU A 33 -7.89 -6.88 -4.27
CA LEU A 33 -8.84 -7.99 -4.13
C LEU A 33 -10.29 -7.54 -4.30
N LYS A 34 -10.66 -6.36 -3.78
CA LYS A 34 -12.00 -5.79 -3.98
C LYS A 34 -12.27 -5.49 -5.46
N ILE A 35 -11.30 -4.89 -6.17
CA ILE A 35 -11.39 -4.67 -7.63
C ILE A 35 -11.51 -6.01 -8.36
N TYR A 36 -10.70 -7.00 -7.98
CA TYR A 36 -10.73 -8.33 -8.58
C TYR A 36 -12.08 -9.03 -8.39
N ARG A 37 -12.65 -8.99 -7.17
CA ARG A 37 -13.99 -9.51 -6.87
C ARG A 37 -15.04 -8.90 -7.77
N ASN A 38 -15.09 -7.57 -7.83
CA ASN A 38 -16.10 -6.86 -8.62
C ASN A 38 -15.95 -7.16 -10.12
N LEU A 39 -14.70 -7.26 -10.61
CA LEU A 39 -14.43 -7.65 -11.99
C LEU A 39 -14.90 -9.08 -12.30
N GLN A 40 -14.65 -10.04 -11.39
CA GLN A 40 -15.10 -11.42 -11.56
C GLN A 40 -16.62 -11.50 -11.52
N GLU A 41 -17.28 -10.82 -10.59
CA GLU A 41 -18.73 -10.79 -10.50
C GLU A 41 -19.39 -10.22 -11.76
N TYR A 42 -18.84 -9.14 -12.32
CA TYR A 42 -19.29 -8.59 -13.61
C TYR A 42 -19.12 -9.58 -14.77
N ARG A 43 -18.00 -10.33 -14.81
CA ARG A 43 -17.79 -11.37 -15.82
C ARG A 43 -18.74 -12.55 -15.65
N VAL A 44 -18.99 -12.98 -14.41
CA VAL A 44 -19.91 -14.07 -14.08
C VAL A 44 -21.35 -13.72 -14.49
N ARG A 45 -21.80 -12.47 -14.27
CA ARG A 45 -23.12 -12.00 -14.75
C ARG A 45 -23.27 -12.09 -16.28
N LYS A 46 -22.18 -12.02 -17.05
CA LYS A 46 -22.20 -12.15 -18.52
C LYS A 46 -22.09 -13.58 -19.05
N ALA A 47 -21.67 -14.58 -18.25
CA ALA A 47 -21.15 -15.85 -18.78
C ALA A 47 -21.74 -17.15 -18.17
N GLN A 48 -22.88 -17.11 -17.47
CA GLN A 48 -23.41 -18.20 -16.63
C GLN A 48 -22.57 -18.49 -15.36
N HIS A 49 -23.30 -18.87 -14.31
CA HIS A 49 -22.92 -18.76 -12.89
C HIS A 49 -21.94 -19.85 -12.43
N VAL A 50 -20.67 -19.48 -12.22
CA VAL A 50 -19.77 -20.18 -11.30
C VAL A 50 -19.51 -19.24 -10.12
N SER A 51 -20.12 -19.54 -8.98
CA SER A 51 -20.00 -18.79 -7.73
C SER A 51 -18.54 -18.74 -7.27
N VAL A 52 -17.96 -17.53 -7.21
CA VAL A 52 -16.62 -17.31 -6.66
C VAL A 52 -16.71 -17.47 -5.15
N ARG A 53 -16.04 -18.50 -4.62
CA ARG A 53 -16.08 -18.87 -3.22
C ARG A 53 -15.27 -17.87 -2.39
N GLU A 54 -15.92 -17.23 -1.41
CA GLU A 54 -15.30 -16.19 -0.57
C GLU A 54 -14.02 -16.67 0.15
N LYS A 55 -13.93 -17.98 0.44
CA LYS A 55 -12.73 -18.61 1.03
C LYS A 55 -11.48 -18.44 0.18
N ASP A 56 -11.61 -18.30 -1.14
CA ASP A 56 -10.44 -18.21 -2.03
C ASP A 56 -9.86 -16.79 -2.02
N MET A 57 -10.67 -15.76 -1.78
CA MET A 57 -10.19 -14.37 -1.67
C MET A 57 -9.31 -14.14 -0.45
N VAL A 58 -9.71 -14.70 0.70
CA VAL A 58 -8.90 -14.63 1.93
C VAL A 58 -7.58 -15.37 1.75
N LYS A 59 -7.58 -16.52 1.06
CA LYS A 59 -6.34 -17.23 0.72
C LYS A 59 -5.39 -16.39 -0.13
N TYR A 60 -5.89 -15.63 -1.10
CA TYR A 60 -5.05 -14.73 -1.89
C TYR A 60 -4.45 -13.60 -1.03
N LEU A 61 -5.22 -13.01 -0.11
CA LEU A 61 -4.70 -11.99 0.81
C LEU A 61 -3.61 -12.57 1.71
N VAL A 62 -3.87 -13.71 2.34
CA VAL A 62 -2.90 -14.41 3.20
C VAL A 62 -1.67 -14.82 2.39
N GLY A 63 -1.83 -15.28 1.15
CA GLY A 63 -0.72 -15.60 0.25
C GLY A 63 0.15 -14.38 -0.06
N MET A 64 -0.45 -13.23 -0.37
CA MET A 64 0.30 -11.98 -0.59
C MET A 64 1.05 -11.54 0.66
N LEU A 65 0.40 -11.60 1.83
CA LEU A 65 1.03 -11.26 3.11
C LEU A 65 2.18 -12.22 3.43
N ALA A 66 1.98 -13.53 3.27
CA ALA A 66 3.02 -14.53 3.46
C ALA A 66 4.22 -14.26 2.56
N LEU A 67 4.01 -13.93 1.28
CA LEU A 67 5.09 -13.54 0.37
C LEU A 67 5.86 -12.31 0.89
N THR A 68 5.16 -11.27 1.34
CA THR A 68 5.84 -10.09 1.91
C THR A 68 6.62 -10.40 3.17
N ILE A 69 6.05 -11.17 4.09
CA ILE A 69 6.70 -11.58 5.34
C ILE A 69 7.94 -12.43 5.03
N THR A 70 7.85 -13.39 4.12
CA THR A 70 9.02 -14.20 3.72
C THR A 70 10.11 -13.35 3.08
N GLY A 71 9.76 -12.35 2.25
CA GLY A 71 10.72 -11.40 1.70
C GLY A 71 11.38 -10.55 2.78
N LEU A 72 10.62 -10.10 3.79
CA LEU A 72 11.13 -9.32 4.91
C LEU A 72 12.06 -10.17 5.79
N MET A 73 11.71 -11.42 6.03
CA MET A 73 12.56 -12.39 6.73
C MET A 73 13.85 -12.64 5.97
N ALA A 74 13.79 -12.89 4.66
CA ALA A 74 14.97 -13.07 3.82
C ALA A 74 15.89 -11.83 3.82
N TRP A 75 15.29 -10.63 3.76
CA TRP A 75 16.03 -9.38 3.91
C TRP A 75 16.69 -9.25 5.29
N THR A 76 15.97 -9.61 6.37
CA THR A 76 16.48 -9.53 7.74
C THR A 76 17.67 -10.47 7.94
N VAL A 77 17.60 -11.68 7.39
CA VAL A 77 18.71 -12.65 7.41
C VAL A 77 19.87 -12.20 6.54
N GLY A 78 19.59 -11.70 5.33
CA GLY A 78 20.61 -11.22 4.40
C GLY A 78 21.33 -9.95 4.86
N SER A 79 20.67 -9.13 5.68
CA SER A 79 21.23 -7.91 6.27
C SER A 79 21.82 -8.11 7.68
N TRP A 80 21.81 -9.34 8.20
CA TRP A 80 22.36 -9.67 9.53
C TRP A 80 23.85 -9.32 9.67
N GLY A 81 24.61 -9.38 8.57
CA GLY A 81 26.04 -9.05 8.53
C GLY A 81 26.38 -7.57 8.54
N ASP A 82 25.40 -6.65 8.45
CA ASP A 82 25.64 -5.20 8.43
C ASP A 82 25.36 -4.57 9.81
N PRO A 83 26.36 -4.47 10.72
CA PRO A 83 26.16 -3.94 12.08
C PRO A 83 25.72 -2.47 12.10
N ALA A 84 25.92 -1.74 10.99
CA ALA A 84 25.43 -0.38 10.84
C ALA A 84 23.90 -0.30 10.77
N LEU A 85 23.20 -1.35 10.32
CA LEU A 85 21.74 -1.39 10.30
C LEU A 85 21.15 -1.57 11.72
N TRP A 86 21.86 -2.33 12.55
CA TRP A 86 21.47 -2.68 13.93
C TRP A 86 21.96 -1.67 14.97
N ARG A 87 22.81 -0.72 14.62
CA ARG A 87 23.24 0.35 15.54
C ARG A 87 22.68 1.73 15.20
N THR A 88 22.00 1.86 14.05
CA THR A 88 21.42 3.14 13.63
C THR A 88 20.00 3.27 14.16
N ALA A 89 19.78 4.32 14.97
CA ALA A 89 18.45 4.70 15.40
C ALA A 89 17.71 5.39 14.25
N TRP A 90 16.42 5.09 14.14
CA TRP A 90 15.51 5.82 13.26
C TRP A 90 15.57 7.33 13.63
N PRO A 91 15.66 8.29 12.68
CA PRO A 91 15.39 8.21 11.24
C PRO A 91 16.61 8.04 10.31
N GLN A 92 17.84 7.89 10.84
CA GLN A 92 19.06 7.73 10.03
C GLN A 92 19.35 6.27 9.69
N CYS A 93 18.48 5.61 8.93
CA CYS A 93 18.75 4.25 8.47
C CYS A 93 19.76 4.26 7.31
N ARG A 94 20.81 3.43 7.36
CA ARG A 94 21.71 3.26 6.21
C ARG A 94 20.93 2.76 5.00
N MET A 95 21.03 3.49 3.89
CA MET A 95 20.42 3.12 2.62
C MET A 95 21.07 1.84 2.06
N GLN A 96 20.39 0.71 2.23
CA GLN A 96 20.81 -0.60 1.71
C GLN A 96 20.23 -0.86 0.30
N GLY A 97 20.93 -1.64 -0.54
CA GLY A 97 20.48 -1.95 -1.91
C GLY A 97 19.09 -2.59 -2.00
N TRP A 98 18.65 -3.23 -0.92
CA TRP A 98 17.32 -3.84 -0.79
C TRP A 98 16.16 -2.86 -0.91
N HIS A 99 16.36 -1.55 -0.69
CA HIS A 99 15.32 -0.55 -0.92
C HIS A 99 14.81 -0.55 -2.36
N VAL A 100 15.70 -0.77 -3.34
CA VAL A 100 15.31 -0.84 -4.76
C VAL A 100 14.37 -2.01 -5.01
N ILE A 101 14.65 -3.18 -4.41
CA ILE A 101 13.82 -4.38 -4.55
C ILE A 101 12.42 -4.13 -3.96
N TRP A 102 12.35 -3.53 -2.77
CA TRP A 102 11.07 -3.18 -2.13
C TRP A 102 10.25 -2.20 -2.96
N HIS A 103 10.88 -1.18 -3.52
CA HIS A 103 10.21 -0.22 -4.39
C HIS A 103 9.77 -0.82 -5.72
N CYS A 104 10.58 -1.69 -6.33
CA CYS A 104 10.16 -2.44 -7.51
C CYS A 104 8.95 -3.33 -7.21
N TYR A 105 8.94 -4.00 -6.06
CA TYR A 105 7.78 -4.80 -5.62
C TYR A 105 6.51 -3.94 -5.49
N GLU A 106 6.59 -2.77 -4.83
CA GLU A 106 5.47 -1.84 -4.67
C GLU A 106 4.92 -1.35 -6.01
N LEU A 107 5.81 -0.91 -6.91
CA LEU A 107 5.43 -0.43 -8.23
C LEU A 107 4.79 -1.53 -9.08
N LEU A 108 5.37 -2.73 -9.09
CA LEU A 108 4.78 -3.88 -9.80
C LEU A 108 3.40 -4.24 -9.25
N PHE A 109 3.22 -4.17 -7.93
CA PHE A 109 1.95 -4.42 -7.28
C PHE A 109 0.88 -3.38 -7.69
N LEU A 110 1.22 -2.10 -7.70
CA LEU A 110 0.32 -1.03 -8.14
C LEU A 110 0.04 -1.09 -9.64
N LEU A 111 1.03 -1.43 -10.47
CA LEU A 111 0.86 -1.68 -11.90
C LEU A 111 -0.12 -2.82 -12.15
N TYR A 112 -0.04 -3.91 -11.38
CA TYR A 112 -1.01 -4.99 -11.44
C TYR A 112 -2.42 -4.51 -11.08
N GLY A 113 -2.56 -3.69 -10.04
CA GLY A 113 -3.81 -3.02 -9.68
C GLY A 113 -4.38 -2.18 -10.83
N MET A 114 -3.55 -1.34 -11.47
CA MET A 114 -3.96 -0.54 -12.63
C MET A 114 -4.39 -1.41 -13.82
N ARG A 115 -3.71 -2.53 -14.08
CA ARG A 115 -4.12 -3.48 -15.13
C ARG A 115 -5.50 -4.07 -14.86
N LEU A 116 -5.84 -4.37 -13.61
CA LEU A 116 -7.19 -4.83 -13.24
C LEU A 116 -8.23 -3.73 -13.43
N CYS A 117 -7.94 -2.50 -13.00
CA CYS A 117 -8.81 -1.34 -13.25
C CYS A 117 -9.06 -1.12 -14.76
N TYR A 118 -8.01 -1.26 -15.58
CA TYR A 118 -8.13 -1.14 -17.04
C TYR A 118 -9.04 -2.23 -17.63
N LYS A 119 -8.92 -3.48 -17.17
CA LYS A 119 -9.84 -4.55 -17.59
C LYS A 119 -11.28 -4.28 -17.16
N ALA A 120 -11.47 -3.60 -16.03
CA ALA A 120 -12.77 -3.19 -15.52
C ALA A 120 -13.36 -1.95 -16.22
N ARG A 121 -12.66 -1.30 -17.16
CA ARG A 121 -13.10 -0.03 -17.78
C ARG A 121 -14.48 -0.07 -18.44
N ASN A 122 -14.89 -1.24 -18.93
CA ASN A 122 -16.16 -1.44 -19.64
C ASN A 122 -17.26 -1.99 -18.73
N SER A 123 -17.07 -1.95 -17.40
CA SER A 123 -18.07 -2.36 -16.42
C SER A 123 -18.84 -1.15 -15.90
N ASP A 124 -20.15 -1.30 -15.72
CA ASP A 124 -21.07 -0.22 -15.29
C ASP A 124 -21.04 0.05 -13.78
N TRP A 125 -19.96 -0.34 -13.09
CA TRP A 125 -19.84 -0.16 -11.65
C TRP A 125 -19.48 1.29 -11.29
N LEU A 126 -20.38 1.96 -10.56
CA LEU A 126 -20.32 3.38 -10.19
C LEU A 126 -19.03 3.76 -9.44
N GLU A 127 -18.53 2.88 -8.57
CA GLU A 127 -17.38 3.16 -7.71
C GLU A 127 -16.03 2.89 -8.43
N ARG A 128 -16.01 2.45 -9.71
CA ARG A 128 -14.75 2.06 -10.39
C ARG A 128 -13.72 3.19 -10.48
N TRP A 129 -14.20 4.42 -10.67
CA TRP A 129 -13.34 5.59 -10.84
C TRP A 129 -12.56 5.90 -9.56
N GLN A 130 -13.18 5.69 -8.40
CA GLN A 130 -12.56 5.91 -7.10
C GLN A 130 -11.36 5.00 -6.88
N PHE A 131 -11.50 3.69 -7.12
CA PHE A 131 -10.40 2.75 -6.98
C PHE A 131 -9.28 2.98 -8.01
N THR A 132 -9.64 3.37 -9.23
CA THR A 132 -8.64 3.70 -10.27
C THR A 132 -7.83 4.94 -9.86
N VAL A 133 -8.49 6.00 -9.40
CA VAL A 133 -7.83 7.22 -8.93
C VAL A 133 -6.95 6.93 -7.72
N ALA A 134 -7.41 6.13 -6.74
CA ALA A 134 -6.62 5.76 -5.58
C ALA A 134 -5.31 5.06 -5.96
N VAL A 135 -5.38 4.04 -6.82
CA VAL A 135 -4.20 3.26 -7.25
C VAL A 135 -3.25 4.11 -8.09
N CYS A 136 -3.77 4.94 -9.01
CA CYS A 136 -2.94 5.82 -9.83
C CYS A 136 -2.23 6.88 -8.98
N LEU A 137 -2.96 7.52 -8.07
CA LEU A 137 -2.41 8.57 -7.22
C LEU A 137 -1.36 8.00 -6.27
N GLU A 138 -1.59 6.82 -5.68
CA GLU A 138 -0.56 6.15 -4.87
C GLU A 138 0.69 5.82 -5.69
N ALA A 139 0.53 5.33 -6.92
CA ALA A 139 1.66 5.03 -7.79
C ALA A 139 2.50 6.29 -8.08
N VAL A 140 1.85 7.43 -8.32
CA VAL A 140 2.51 8.72 -8.53
C VAL A 140 3.21 9.19 -7.26
N ILE A 141 2.54 9.17 -6.10
CA ILE A 141 3.13 9.58 -4.82
C ILE A 141 4.35 8.71 -4.50
N THR A 142 4.23 7.40 -4.63
CA THR A 142 5.30 6.44 -4.37
C THR A 142 6.49 6.69 -5.29
N LEU A 143 6.25 6.85 -6.59
CA LEU A 143 7.31 7.15 -7.56
C LEU A 143 8.02 8.46 -7.23
N MET A 144 7.27 9.53 -6.96
CA MET A 144 7.80 10.85 -6.64
C MET A 144 8.63 10.83 -5.36
N ALA A 145 8.11 10.22 -4.29
CA ALA A 145 8.84 10.11 -3.02
C ALA A 145 10.15 9.33 -3.19
N ASN A 146 10.14 8.28 -4.00
CA ASN A 146 11.33 7.47 -4.26
C ASN A 146 12.36 8.21 -5.13
N LEU A 147 11.93 8.97 -6.13
CA LEU A 147 12.81 9.82 -6.93
C LEU A 147 13.47 10.90 -6.07
N ILE A 148 12.70 11.56 -5.21
CA ILE A 148 13.22 12.59 -4.30
C ILE A 148 14.25 11.98 -3.33
N ARG A 149 13.95 10.82 -2.72
CA ARG A 149 14.90 10.10 -1.85
C ARG A 149 16.17 9.69 -2.58
N TYR A 150 16.06 9.27 -3.84
CA TYR A 150 17.22 8.91 -4.66
C TYR A 150 18.11 10.12 -4.96
N SER A 151 17.51 11.25 -5.37
CA SER A 151 18.23 12.49 -5.68
C SER A 151 18.96 13.08 -4.47
N ILE A 152 18.35 12.97 -3.28
CA ILE A 152 18.88 13.54 -2.04
C ILE A 152 19.85 12.56 -1.33
N ARG A 153 20.07 11.35 -1.87
CA ARG A 153 20.91 10.30 -1.27
C ARG A 153 22.32 10.75 -0.88
N ASN A 154 22.93 11.65 -1.66
CA ASN A 154 24.31 12.10 -1.44
C ASN A 154 24.43 13.41 -0.64
N SER A 155 23.33 14.13 -0.40
CA SER A 155 23.35 15.50 0.15
C SER A 155 22.30 15.76 1.24
N GLY A 156 21.44 14.78 1.54
CA GLY A 156 20.32 14.92 2.46
C GLY A 156 20.70 14.88 3.93
N HIS A 157 20.42 15.96 4.64
CA HIS A 157 20.33 15.95 6.10
C HIS A 157 19.16 15.09 6.57
N SER A 158 19.30 14.43 7.73
CA SER A 158 18.32 13.51 8.33
C SER A 158 16.89 14.04 8.37
N ASP A 159 16.74 15.35 8.63
CA ASP A 159 15.44 16.01 8.82
C ASP A 159 14.62 16.07 7.52
N THR A 160 15.30 16.12 6.37
CA THR A 160 14.64 16.14 5.06
C THR A 160 14.02 14.79 4.72
N LEU A 161 14.72 13.68 4.99
CA LEU A 161 14.23 12.32 4.77
C LEU A 161 13.04 11.99 5.67
N PHE A 162 13.06 12.46 6.91
CA PHE A 162 11.93 12.36 7.84
C PHE A 162 10.71 13.11 7.29
N THR A 163 10.90 14.37 6.89
CA THR A 163 9.81 15.22 6.37
C THR A 163 9.18 14.64 5.12
N ILE A 164 9.99 14.15 4.16
CA ILE A 164 9.49 13.48 2.95
C ILE A 164 8.63 12.26 3.30
N SER A 165 9.10 11.44 4.24
CA SER A 165 8.37 10.24 4.66
C SER A 165 7.07 10.57 5.39
N PHE A 166 7.07 11.63 6.21
CA PHE A 166 5.88 12.11 6.89
C PHE A 166 4.84 12.66 5.89
N VAL A 167 5.26 13.50 4.95
CA VAL A 167 4.40 14.07 3.92
C VAL A 167 3.82 12.97 3.02
N GLN A 168 4.65 12.02 2.60
CA GLN A 168 4.20 10.86 1.82
C GLN A 168 3.11 10.09 2.57
N LEU A 169 3.34 9.77 3.85
CA LEU A 169 2.40 9.00 4.65
C LEU A 169 1.08 9.76 4.87
N GLN A 170 1.13 11.06 5.15
CA GLN A 170 -0.06 11.89 5.31
C GLN A 170 -0.87 12.01 4.02
N LEU A 171 -0.22 12.23 2.88
CA LEU A 171 -0.89 12.32 1.59
C LEU A 171 -1.55 10.98 1.21
N THR A 172 -0.81 9.87 1.33
CA THR A 172 -1.33 8.53 1.05
C THR A 172 -2.52 8.19 1.95
N VAL A 173 -2.39 8.35 3.27
CA VAL A 173 -3.46 8.01 4.22
C VAL A 173 -4.68 8.90 4.04
N SER A 174 -4.50 10.21 3.91
CA SER A 174 -5.61 11.16 3.76
C SER A 174 -6.40 10.90 2.48
N VAL A 175 -5.70 10.72 1.34
CA VAL A 175 -6.36 10.45 0.06
C VAL A 175 -7.11 9.12 0.10
N ASN A 176 -6.51 8.08 0.66
CA ASN A 176 -7.16 6.78 0.82
C ASN A 176 -8.42 6.83 1.68
N ILE A 177 -8.38 7.55 2.81
CA ILE A 177 -9.53 7.74 3.68
C ILE A 177 -10.64 8.47 2.93
N VAL A 178 -10.32 9.59 2.26
CA VAL A 178 -11.30 10.36 1.49
C VAL A 178 -11.95 9.48 0.42
N ILE A 179 -11.17 8.68 -0.32
CA ILE A 179 -11.70 7.84 -1.39
C ILE A 179 -12.60 6.72 -0.86
N ILE A 180 -12.27 6.09 0.27
CA ILE A 180 -13.07 5.00 0.85
C ILE A 180 -14.34 5.52 1.51
N ILE A 181 -14.26 6.68 2.16
CA ILE A 181 -15.32 7.20 3.03
C ILE A 181 -16.30 8.11 2.27
N ALA A 182 -15.82 8.95 1.35
CA ALA A 182 -16.64 9.89 0.60
C ALA A 182 -17.92 9.26 -0.01
N PRO A 183 -17.88 8.16 -0.78
CA PRO A 183 -19.09 7.61 -1.40
C PRO A 183 -20.15 7.17 -0.38
N LYS A 184 -19.72 6.63 0.77
CA LYS A 184 -20.65 6.20 1.82
C LYS A 184 -21.33 7.38 2.48
N PHE A 185 -20.59 8.48 2.70
CA PHE A 185 -21.15 9.70 3.27
C PHE A 185 -22.08 10.42 2.28
N TYR A 186 -21.72 10.53 1.00
CA TYR A 186 -22.63 11.10 0.02
C TYR A 186 -23.92 10.29 -0.11
N LEU A 187 -23.83 8.96 -0.09
CA LEU A 187 -25.01 8.08 -0.17
C LEU A 187 -25.88 8.17 1.09
N VAL A 188 -25.28 8.17 2.28
CA VAL A 188 -26.02 8.35 3.55
C VAL A 188 -26.63 9.75 3.65
N SER A 189 -25.91 10.81 3.28
CA SER A 189 -26.42 12.18 3.30
C SER A 189 -27.53 12.43 2.29
N PHE A 190 -27.52 11.72 1.15
CA PHE A 190 -28.59 11.82 0.14
C PHE A 190 -29.81 10.93 0.48
N LEU A 191 -29.63 9.84 1.24
CA LEU A 191 -30.71 8.99 1.75
C LEU A 191 -31.32 9.49 3.07
N ALA A 192 -30.59 10.27 3.88
CA ALA A 192 -31.09 10.87 5.11
C ALA A 192 -32.34 11.76 4.94
N PRO A 193 -32.51 12.58 3.88
CA PRO A 193 -33.75 13.31 3.67
C PRO A 193 -34.93 12.43 3.19
N PHE A 194 -34.69 11.18 2.76
CA PHE A 194 -35.75 10.29 2.24
C PHE A 194 -36.31 9.32 3.28
N GLN A 195 -35.69 9.19 4.47
CA GLN A 195 -36.25 8.40 5.59
C GLN A 195 -37.05 9.23 6.60
N LEU A 196 -37.11 10.55 6.42
CA LEU A 196 -37.84 11.50 7.28
C LEU A 196 -39.08 12.12 6.57
N LEU A 197 -39.43 11.62 5.38
CA LEU A 197 -40.66 11.92 4.66
C LEU A 197 -41.45 10.62 4.42
#